data_AF-A0A970ZL65-F1
#
_entry.id   AF-A0A970ZL65-F1
#
_cell.length_a   1.000
_cell.length_b   1.000
_cell.length_c   1.000
_cell.angle_alpha   90.00
_cell.angle_beta   90.00
_cell.angle_gamma   90.00
#
_symmetry.space_group_name_H-M   'P 1'
#
loop_
_entity.id
_entity.type
_entity.pdbx_description
1 polymer ?
#
loop_
_entity_poly.entity_id
_entity_poly.type
_entity_poly.pdbx_seq_one_letter_code
_entity_poly.pdbx_strand_id
1 'polypeptide(L)' 'MGKETHPVTCPLCGRRNEPPLESLKEGGTFVCSFCGLKLTLHGHMWEEIRNEITGMQKEP' A
#
# COMPACT_ATOMS: atom_id res chain seq x y z
N MET A 1 13.75 -5.79 14.68
CA MET A 1 12.81 -4.93 13.92
C MET A 1 12.03 -5.81 12.96
N GLY A 2 10.74 -6.04 13.20
CA GLY A 2 9.87 -6.70 12.23
C GLY A 2 9.59 -5.73 11.08
N LYS A 3 9.72 -6.18 9.83
CA LYS A 3 9.30 -5.39 8.67
C LYS A 3 7.78 -5.53 8.58
N GLU A 4 7.06 -4.51 9.02
CA GLU A 4 5.61 -4.49 8.90
C GLU A 4 5.24 -4.38 7.41
N THR A 5 4.53 -5.36 6.89
CA THR A 5 4.03 -5.39 5.50
C THR A 5 2.53 -5.16 5.51
N HIS A 6 2.01 -4.49 4.49
CA HIS A 6 0.57 -4.27 4.35
C HIS A 6 0.07 -4.82 3.01
N PRO A 7 -1.01 -5.62 3.00
CA PRO A 7 -1.55 -6.18 1.76
C PRO A 7 -2.15 -5.07 0.88
N VAL A 8 -1.56 -4.85 -0.29
CA VAL A 8 -2.03 -3.89 -1.29
C VAL A 8 -2.39 -4.64 -2.57
N THR A 9 -3.61 -4.47 -3.05
CA THR A 9 -4.04 -5.02 -4.33
C THR A 9 -3.53 -4.15 -5.46
N CYS A 10 -2.80 -4.75 -6.41
CA CYS A 10 -2.31 -4.04 -7.57
C CYS A 10 -3.48 -3.59 -8.46
N PRO A 11 -3.62 -2.29 -8.76
CA PRO A 11 -4.73 -1.80 -9.58
C PRO A 11 -4.61 -2.22 -11.05
N LEU A 12 -3.42 -2.62 -11.51
CA LEU A 12 -3.21 -3.03 -12.90
C LEU A 12 -3.55 -4.51 -13.14
N CYS A 13 -3.16 -5.41 -12.24
CA CYS A 13 -3.33 -6.86 -12.42
C CYS A 13 -4.28 -7.52 -11.41
N GLY A 14 -4.80 -6.77 -10.45
CA GLY A 14 -5.70 -7.28 -9.40
C GLY A 14 -5.04 -8.22 -8.39
N ARG A 15 -3.72 -8.44 -8.47
CA ARG A 15 -3.00 -9.34 -7.54
C ARG A 15 -2.69 -8.63 -6.23
N ARG A 16 -2.92 -9.33 -5.12
CA ARG A 16 -2.51 -8.88 -3.78
C ARG A 16 -0.99 -8.99 -3.64
N ASN A 17 -0.36 -7.89 -3.25
CA ASN A 17 1.06 -7.78 -2.94
C ASN A 17 1.22 -7.38 -1.48
N GLU A 18 2.35 -7.69 -0.87
CA GLU A 18 2.63 -7.38 0.54
C GLU A 18 3.90 -6.52 0.63
N PRO A 19 3.88 -5.30 0.09
CA PRO A 19 5.00 -4.38 0.22
C PRO A 19 5.25 -4.00 1.69
N PRO A 20 6.50 -3.68 2.07
CA PRO A 20 6.80 -3.14 3.38
C PRO A 20 6.15 -1.77 3.56
N LEU A 21 5.63 -1.48 4.75
CA LEU A 21 5.02 -0.19 5.11
C LEU A 21 5.97 0.98 4.85
N GLU A 22 7.28 0.77 5.00
CA GLU A 22 8.29 1.79 4.70
C GLU A 22 8.28 2.26 3.23
N SER A 23 7.79 1.42 2.32
CA SER A 23 7.58 1.74 0.90
C SER A 23 6.18 2.28 0.62
N LEU A 24 5.23 2.07 1.53
CA LEU A 24 3.90 2.65 1.52
C LEU A 24 3.89 3.97 2.31
N LYS A 25 4.60 4.97 1.80
CA LYS A 25 4.61 6.33 2.36
C LYS A 25 4.61 7.34 1.22
N GLU A 26 4.37 8.61 1.52
CA GLU A 26 4.47 9.69 0.52
C GLU A 26 5.87 9.68 -0.13
N GLY A 27 5.91 9.68 -1.47
CA GLY A 27 7.12 9.54 -2.27
C GLY A 27 7.68 8.12 -2.32
N GLY A 28 7.05 7.17 -1.63
CA GLY A 28 7.40 5.75 -1.66
C GLY A 28 7.08 5.11 -3.01
N THR A 29 7.85 4.10 -3.37
CA THR A 29 7.63 3.33 -4.61
C THR A 29 7.00 1.99 -4.27
N PHE A 30 5.75 1.80 -4.69
CA PHE A 30 5.13 0.49 -4.75
C PHE A 30 5.55 -0.22 -6.03
N VAL A 31 6.08 -1.44 -5.91
CA VAL A 31 6.39 -2.30 -7.05
C VAL A 31 5.58 -3.59 -6.92
N CYS A 32 4.78 -3.89 -7.94
CA CYS A 32 4.07 -5.16 -8.02
C CYS A 32 5.00 -6.25 -8.53
N SER A 33 5.21 -7.30 -7.73
CA SER A 33 6.06 -8.45 -8.11
C SER A 33 5.44 -9.34 -9.19
N PHE A 34 4.13 -9.19 -9.47
CA PHE A 34 3.42 -10.02 -10.44
C PHE A 34 3.41 -9.44 -11.85
N CYS A 35 3.15 -8.13 -11.98
CA CYS A 35 3.08 -7.46 -13.29
C CYS A 35 4.22 -6.47 -13.52
N GLY A 36 5.09 -6.24 -12.53
CA GLY A 36 6.18 -5.26 -12.62
C GLY A 36 5.72 -3.80 -12.53
N LEU A 37 4.45 -3.54 -12.20
CA LEU A 37 3.93 -2.18 -12.08
C LEU A 37 4.70 -1.42 -11.01
N LYS A 38 5.27 -0.28 -11.38
CA LYS A 38 5.93 0.66 -10.47
C LYS A 38 5.04 1.89 -10.30
N LEU A 39 4.47 2.07 -9.11
CA LEU A 39 3.68 3.25 -8.74
C LEU A 39 4.44 4.07 -7.70
N THR A 40 4.49 5.38 -7.92
CA THR A 40 4.95 6.33 -6.91
C THR A 40 3.74 6.77 -6.10
N LEU A 41 3.74 6.53 -4.79
CA LEU A 41 2.65 6.93 -3.91
C LEU A 41 2.77 8.43 -3.63
N HIS A 42 1.93 9.23 -4.28
CA HIS A 42 1.76 10.63 -3.93
C HIS A 42 0.89 10.75 -2.67
N GLY A 43 1.09 11.79 -1.86
CA GLY A 43 0.48 11.99 -0.54
C GLY A 43 -1.01 11.70 -0.45
N HIS A 44 -1.77 12.14 -1.46
CA HIS A 44 -3.21 11.91 -1.55
C HIS A 44 -3.60 10.42 -1.61
N MET A 45 -2.79 9.56 -2.24
CA MET A 45 -3.04 8.11 -2.23
C MET A 45 -2.67 7.48 -0.89
N TRP A 46 -1.68 8.02 -0.19
CA TRP A 46 -1.31 7.54 1.14
C TRP A 46 -2.38 7.86 2.18
N GLU A 47 -3.04 9.02 2.10
CA GLU A 47 -4.15 9.35 3.00
C GLU A 47 -5.31 8.37 2.87
N GLU A 48 -5.69 7.98 1.65
CA GLU A 48 -6.72 6.98 1.40
C GLU A 48 -6.31 5.60 1.93
N ILE A 49 -5.07 5.15 1.65
CA ILE A 49 -4.54 3.88 2.15
C ILE A 49 -4.45 3.90 3.69
N ARG A 50 -4.01 5.01 4.29
CA ARG A 50 -3.96 5.18 5.74
C ARG A 50 -5.35 5.14 6.34
N ASN A 51 -6.35 5.75 5.70
CA ASN A 51 -7.73 5.71 6.15
C ASN A 51 -8.29 4.29 6.07
N GLU A 52 -7.97 3.51 5.03
CA GLU A 52 -8.30 2.07 4.94
C GLU A 52 -7.59 1.26 6.04
N ILE A 53 -6.31 1.53 6.34
CA ILE A 53 -5.53 0.88 7.41
C ILE A 53 -6.10 1.23 8.79
N THR A 54 -6.48 2.49 9.01
CA THR A 54 -6.92 3.01 10.32
C THR A 54 -8.42 2.82 10.54
N GLY A 55 -9.20 2.71 9.46
CA GLY A 55 -10.66 2.57 9.43
C GLY A 55 -11.16 1.24 9.97
N MET A 56 -10.30 0.22 10.07
CA MET A 56 -10.60 -1.03 10.79
C MET A 56 -10.71 -0.86 12.33
N GLN A 57 -10.58 0.35 12.88
CA GLN A 57 -10.80 0.62 14.31
C GLN A 57 -12.09 1.42 14.63
N LYS A 58 -13.00 1.64 13.68
CA LYS A 58 -14.32 2.23 13.98
C LYS A 58 -15.44 1.56 13.21
N GLU A 59 -15.86 0.42 13.73
CA GLU A 59 -17.22 -0.09 13.60
C GLU A 59 -17.97 0.32 14.89
N PRO A 60 -19.06 1.11 14.85
CA PRO A 60 -20.02 1.19 15.96
C PRO A 60 -20.94 -0.03 16.01
#